data_AF-A0A4P6FXE7-F1
#
_entry.id   AF-A0A4P6FXE7-F1
#
_cell.length_a   1.000
_cell.length_b   1.000
_cell.length_c   1.000
_cell.angle_alpha   90.00
_cell.angle_beta   90.00
_cell.angle_gamma   90.00
#
_symmetry.space_group_name_H-M   'P 1'
#
loop_
_entity.id
_entity.type
_entity.pdbx_description
1 polymer ?
#
loop_
_entity_poly.entity_id
_entity_poly.type
_entity_poly.pdbx_seq_one_letter_code
_entity_poly.pdbx_strand_id
1 'polypeptide(L)'
;MNRVLKKRNGFAVAVFTTLLLGLLHGSVYADECQSEDFAQFLQAFSANAETQQHLTVMTVKSLVLKVAAARGNFAPQTTGVNNSTLAFPLMAPISADKTEGVEVEVVDDSHFSVVDKRAGNSNIKIFNFSRQACWMLDGVEDWSISEKDLVLASTPTMSTAENICYQRAEAFGALGGLEQYRLTGEFFEASLENYVCAAASGDPKASLKAASLSLSGMAPQLETQKVEALFKAAATTLADGSAALSTFYCYGNNTTPEGPCEHPEQSEKELIRAASMGSVGAMNYLGYSFEEGRLVTKDMSRALACYRLAAGKGDDTAVGNLKRLNAQNADVTKASYCY
;
A
#
# COMPACT_ATOMS: atom_id res chain seq x y z
N MET A 1 -0.22 51.15 91.31
CA MET A 1 -0.27 51.41 89.85
C MET A 1 -0.24 50.05 89.16
N ASN A 2 -1.43 49.54 88.76
CA ASN A 2 -1.87 49.26 87.37
C ASN A 2 -0.87 48.41 86.55
N ARG A 3 -1.18 47.29 85.88
CA ARG A 3 -2.39 46.69 85.27
C ARG A 3 -2.02 45.20 84.96
N VAL A 4 -2.85 44.19 85.26
CA VAL A 4 -3.93 43.60 84.43
C VAL A 4 -3.43 42.81 83.21
N LEU A 5 -3.43 41.47 83.30
CA LEU A 5 -4.34 40.48 82.63
C LEU A 5 -3.82 40.07 81.22
N LYS A 6 -3.99 38.87 80.65
CA LYS A 6 -4.79 37.63 80.83
C LYS A 6 -4.39 36.77 79.60
N LYS A 7 -4.54 35.46 79.43
CA LYS A 7 -4.99 34.26 80.18
C LYS A 7 -4.79 33.08 79.18
N ARG A 8 -4.41 31.87 79.61
CA ARG A 8 -5.27 30.68 79.97
C ARG A 8 -6.23 30.28 78.84
N ASN A 9 -6.59 29.02 78.60
CA ASN A 9 -6.46 27.68 79.21
C ASN A 9 -7.06 26.73 78.13
N GLY A 10 -6.81 25.42 78.04
CA GLY A 10 -6.98 24.38 79.05
C GLY A 10 -8.01 23.35 78.54
N PHE A 11 -7.64 22.08 78.65
CA PHE A 11 -8.33 20.84 78.25
C PHE A 11 -9.69 20.58 78.92
N ALA A 12 -10.56 19.78 78.28
CA ALA A 12 -11.17 18.56 78.85
C ALA A 12 -12.08 17.82 77.82
N VAL A 13 -12.15 16.49 77.98
CA VAL A 13 -12.86 15.48 77.17
C VAL A 13 -14.29 15.24 77.67
N ALA A 14 -15.24 14.88 76.78
CA ALA A 14 -16.45 14.12 77.12
C ALA A 14 -16.98 13.31 75.91
N VAL A 15 -17.50 12.11 76.18
CA VAL A 15 -18.11 11.15 75.25
C VAL A 15 -19.64 11.32 75.25
N PHE A 16 -20.30 11.19 74.10
CA PHE A 16 -21.75 10.97 73.98
C PHE A 16 -22.09 10.14 72.73
N THR A 17 -23.06 9.23 72.84
CA THR A 17 -23.63 8.36 71.79
C THR A 17 -25.02 8.88 71.34
N THR A 18 -25.34 8.82 70.03
CA THR A 18 -26.58 8.25 69.40
C THR A 18 -26.95 8.83 68.00
N LEU A 19 -27.30 7.90 67.09
CA LEU A 19 -28.21 7.84 65.92
C LEU A 19 -28.24 8.84 64.72
N LEU A 20 -28.13 8.20 63.53
CA LEU A 20 -28.67 8.45 62.17
C LEU A 20 -29.30 9.80 61.78
N LEU A 21 -28.86 10.34 60.63
CA LEU A 21 -29.74 10.65 59.48
C LEU A 21 -28.91 10.74 58.20
N GLY A 22 -29.25 9.89 57.22
CA GLY A 22 -28.66 9.93 55.88
C GLY A 22 -29.23 11.08 55.06
N LEU A 23 -28.36 11.69 54.25
CA LEU A 23 -28.73 12.45 53.06
C LEU A 23 -27.77 12.03 51.94
N LEU A 24 -28.14 10.95 51.27
CA LEU A 24 -27.79 10.73 49.88
C LEU A 24 -28.42 11.87 49.08
N HIS A 25 -27.61 12.78 48.57
CA HIS A 25 -27.97 13.64 47.45
C HIS A 25 -26.93 13.41 46.37
N GLY A 26 -27.40 12.80 45.28
CA GLY A 26 -26.59 12.29 44.21
C GLY A 26 -25.87 13.36 43.41
N SER A 27 -24.68 12.98 42.97
CA SER A 27 -24.11 13.28 41.65
C SER A 27 -22.97 12.29 41.43
N VAL A 28 -23.32 11.02 41.18
CA VAL A 28 -22.35 9.93 40.95
C VAL A 28 -22.02 9.76 39.45
N TYR A 29 -22.32 10.76 38.60
CA TYR A 29 -22.17 10.61 37.15
C TYR A 29 -21.58 11.83 36.43
N ALA A 30 -20.75 12.62 37.12
CA ALA A 30 -19.89 13.59 36.46
C ALA A 30 -18.44 13.36 36.93
N ASP A 31 -17.55 13.24 35.95
CA ASP A 31 -16.09 13.31 36.04
C ASP A 31 -15.33 12.10 36.60
N GLU A 32 -14.97 11.19 35.70
CA GLU A 32 -13.55 10.81 35.56
C GLU A 32 -13.33 10.29 34.13
N CYS A 33 -13.14 11.22 33.19
CA CYS A 33 -12.52 10.85 31.92
C CYS A 33 -11.16 10.21 32.22
N GLN A 34 -10.84 9.09 31.58
CA GLN A 34 -9.60 8.34 31.85
C GLN A 34 -8.34 9.21 31.79
N SER A 35 -8.27 10.12 30.82
CA SER A 35 -7.28 11.20 30.77
C SER A 35 -7.73 12.27 29.78
N GLU A 36 -7.24 13.50 29.96
CA GLU A 36 -7.32 14.55 28.94
C GLU A 36 -6.23 14.41 27.89
N ASP A 37 -5.08 13.84 28.28
CA ASP A 37 -3.98 13.52 27.39
C ASP A 37 -4.34 12.30 26.54
N PHE A 38 -4.33 12.47 25.21
CA PHE A 38 -4.79 11.42 24.31
C PHE A 38 -3.91 10.17 24.38
N ALA A 39 -2.60 10.31 24.58
CA ALA A 39 -1.70 9.16 24.64
C ALA A 39 -1.96 8.29 25.89
N GLN A 40 -2.17 8.92 27.05
CA GLN A 40 -2.59 8.23 28.27
C GLN A 40 -3.98 7.60 28.13
N PHE A 41 -4.92 8.33 27.53
CA PHE A 41 -6.26 7.80 27.23
C PHE A 41 -6.18 6.57 26.34
N LEU A 42 -5.40 6.61 25.24
CA LEU A 42 -5.31 5.51 24.28
C LEU A 42 -4.74 4.24 24.92
N GLN A 43 -3.75 4.36 25.81
CA GLN A 43 -3.23 3.24 26.60
C GLN A 43 -4.32 2.63 27.49
N ALA A 44 -5.04 3.46 28.23
CA ALA A 44 -6.14 3.00 29.09
C ALA A 44 -7.27 2.36 28.27
N PHE A 45 -7.66 3.00 27.16
CA PHE A 45 -8.66 2.52 26.22
C PHE A 45 -8.29 1.13 25.68
N SER A 46 -7.08 0.97 25.16
CA SER A 46 -6.65 -0.28 24.52
C SER A 46 -6.41 -1.45 25.49
N ALA A 47 -6.34 -1.20 26.81
CA ALA A 47 -5.93 -2.18 27.81
C ALA A 47 -6.85 -3.41 27.91
N ASN A 48 -8.17 -3.27 27.77
CA ASN A 48 -9.12 -4.38 27.87
C ASN A 48 -10.46 -4.09 27.15
N ALA A 49 -11.18 -5.17 26.84
CA ALA A 49 -12.43 -5.13 26.09
C ALA A 49 -13.54 -4.32 26.78
N GLU A 50 -13.66 -4.37 28.11
CA GLU A 50 -14.69 -3.67 28.88
C GLU A 50 -14.49 -2.14 28.79
N THR A 51 -13.24 -1.69 28.91
CA THR A 51 -12.88 -0.27 28.79
C THR A 51 -13.12 0.23 27.38
N GLN A 52 -12.73 -0.55 26.36
CA GLN A 52 -13.05 -0.22 24.97
C GLN A 52 -14.55 -0.07 24.75
N GLN A 53 -15.35 -1.00 25.27
CA GLN A 53 -16.81 -0.95 25.14
C GLN A 53 -17.41 0.27 25.83
N HIS A 54 -16.99 0.58 27.06
CA HIS A 54 -17.50 1.72 27.81
C HIS A 54 -17.12 3.07 27.18
N LEU A 55 -15.93 3.17 26.58
CA LEU A 55 -15.39 4.39 25.96
C LEU A 55 -15.64 4.45 24.44
N THR A 56 -16.62 3.68 23.96
CA THR A 56 -17.08 3.71 22.56
C THR A 56 -18.48 4.32 22.50
N VAL A 57 -18.71 5.26 21.58
CA VAL A 57 -20.02 5.90 21.41
C VAL A 57 -21.11 4.87 21.06
N MET A 58 -22.37 5.17 21.37
CA MET A 58 -23.50 4.25 21.13
C MET A 58 -23.64 3.82 19.66
N THR A 59 -23.31 4.69 18.71
CA THR A 59 -23.35 4.41 17.27
C THR A 59 -22.05 4.84 16.62
N VAL A 60 -21.22 3.85 16.29
CA VAL A 60 -19.90 4.03 15.69
C VAL A 60 -20.03 4.13 14.18
N LYS A 61 -19.30 5.06 13.56
CA LYS A 61 -19.13 5.08 12.10
C LYS A 61 -18.21 3.93 11.69
N SER A 62 -18.75 2.91 11.04
CA SER A 62 -17.97 1.77 10.55
C SER A 62 -17.74 1.89 9.05
N LEU A 63 -16.49 2.01 8.63
CA LEU A 63 -16.08 1.94 7.23
C LEU A 63 -15.56 0.54 6.93
N VAL A 64 -16.05 -0.07 5.85
CA VAL A 64 -15.53 -1.34 5.32
C VAL A 64 -15.40 -1.26 3.81
N LEU A 65 -14.45 -2.00 3.23
CA LEU A 65 -14.39 -2.17 1.78
C LEU A 65 -15.49 -3.11 1.29
N LYS A 66 -16.17 -2.71 0.21
CA LYS A 66 -17.19 -3.50 -0.49
C LYS A 66 -16.94 -3.54 -1.98
N VAL A 67 -17.40 -4.62 -2.61
CA VAL A 67 -17.38 -4.76 -4.07
C VAL A 67 -18.22 -3.64 -4.71
N ALA A 68 -17.58 -2.86 -5.56
CA ALA A 68 -18.21 -1.80 -6.35
C ALA A 68 -18.89 -2.36 -7.60
N ALA A 69 -19.68 -1.54 -8.30
CA ALA A 69 -20.48 -1.97 -9.45
C ALA A 69 -19.64 -2.52 -10.62
N ALA A 70 -18.38 -2.09 -10.76
CA ALA A 70 -17.42 -2.69 -11.68
C ALA A 70 -16.78 -3.93 -11.02
N ARG A 71 -16.83 -5.08 -11.70
CA ARG A 71 -16.29 -6.35 -11.17
C ARG A 71 -14.83 -6.20 -10.74
N GLY A 72 -14.53 -6.60 -9.50
CA GLY A 72 -13.18 -6.60 -8.94
C GLY A 72 -12.74 -5.29 -8.29
N ASN A 73 -13.51 -4.21 -8.45
CA ASN A 73 -13.21 -2.95 -7.78
C ASN A 73 -13.80 -2.92 -6.37
N PHE A 74 -13.07 -2.34 -5.43
CA PHE A 74 -13.52 -2.13 -4.06
C PHE A 74 -13.70 -0.64 -3.79
N ALA A 75 -14.70 -0.30 -2.99
CA ALA A 75 -14.93 1.06 -2.53
C ALA A 75 -15.26 1.06 -1.03
N PRO A 76 -14.84 2.09 -0.28
CA PRO A 76 -15.22 2.23 1.11
C PRO A 76 -16.72 2.52 1.22
N GLN A 77 -17.38 1.82 2.13
CA GLN A 77 -18.75 2.09 2.52
C GLN A 77 -18.81 2.34 4.02
N THR A 78 -19.39 3.47 4.41
CA THR A 78 -19.58 3.83 5.82
C THR A 78 -21.03 3.62 6.26
N THR A 79 -21.23 2.96 7.39
CA THR A 79 -22.53 2.76 8.05
C THR A 79 -22.45 3.05 9.54
N GLY A 80 -23.60 3.25 10.20
CA GLY A 80 -23.67 3.33 11.65
C GLY A 80 -23.84 1.93 12.26
N VAL A 81 -22.99 1.57 13.21
CA VAL A 81 -23.02 0.27 13.91
C VAL A 81 -23.22 0.51 15.40
N ASN A 82 -24.16 -0.21 16.01
CA ASN A 82 -24.44 -0.06 17.44
C ASN A 82 -23.30 -0.68 18.26
N ASN A 83 -22.84 0.01 19.30
CA ASN A 83 -21.79 -0.47 20.21
C ASN A 83 -22.07 -1.89 20.74
N SER A 84 -23.31 -2.20 21.11
CA SER A 84 -23.70 -3.53 21.61
C SER A 84 -23.55 -4.68 20.60
N THR A 85 -23.34 -4.37 19.32
CA THR A 85 -23.15 -5.36 18.24
C THR A 85 -21.68 -5.54 17.84
N LEU A 86 -20.79 -4.69 18.35
CA LEU A 86 -19.35 -4.77 18.08
C LEU A 86 -18.73 -5.95 18.84
N ALA A 87 -17.78 -6.62 18.19
CA ALA A 87 -16.99 -7.68 18.82
C ALA A 87 -15.75 -7.07 19.48
N PHE A 88 -15.74 -6.99 20.81
CA PHE A 88 -14.58 -6.53 21.58
C PHE A 88 -13.64 -7.70 21.93
N PRO A 89 -12.32 -7.45 22.04
CA PRO A 89 -11.64 -6.17 21.84
C PRO A 89 -11.59 -5.76 20.36
N LEU A 90 -11.79 -4.47 20.09
CA LEU A 90 -11.67 -3.85 18.77
C LEU A 90 -10.21 -3.65 18.36
N MET A 91 -9.36 -3.36 19.34
CA MET A 91 -7.92 -3.18 19.13
C MET A 91 -7.11 -3.93 20.19
N ALA A 92 -5.91 -4.37 19.83
CA ALA A 92 -4.97 -4.94 20.79
C ALA A 92 -4.31 -3.84 21.64
N PRO A 93 -3.86 -4.14 22.87
CA PRO A 93 -3.22 -3.16 23.76
C PRO A 93 -2.08 -2.39 23.10
N ILE A 94 -1.93 -1.12 23.48
CA ILE A 94 -0.86 -0.21 23.08
C ILE A 94 -0.05 0.14 24.33
N SER A 95 1.28 0.06 24.22
CA SER A 95 2.19 0.40 25.33
C SER A 95 2.44 1.90 25.45
N ALA A 96 3.05 2.33 26.55
CA ALA A 96 3.42 3.73 26.78
C ALA A 96 4.52 4.25 25.83
N ASP A 97 5.33 3.33 25.31
CA ASP A 97 6.32 3.60 24.28
C ASP A 97 5.70 3.50 22.88
N LYS A 98 6.42 3.96 21.85
CA LYS A 98 6.01 3.74 20.45
C LYS A 98 5.78 2.23 20.21
N THR A 99 4.54 1.86 19.92
CA THR A 99 4.19 0.51 19.48
C THR A 99 4.46 0.39 17.99
N GLU A 100 5.32 -0.54 17.59
CA GLU A 100 5.65 -0.76 16.17
C GLU A 100 4.38 -1.13 15.38
N GLY A 101 4.22 -0.52 14.19
CA GLY A 101 3.03 -0.69 13.35
C GLY A 101 1.79 0.06 13.84
N VAL A 102 1.88 0.88 14.89
CA VAL A 102 0.79 1.77 15.33
C VAL A 102 1.22 3.23 15.18
N GLU A 103 0.45 3.98 14.40
CA GLU A 103 0.68 5.40 14.14
C GLU A 103 -0.48 6.21 14.73
N VAL A 104 -0.15 7.21 15.54
CA VAL A 104 -1.13 8.15 16.11
C VAL A 104 -1.03 9.46 15.34
N GLU A 105 -2.12 9.83 14.70
CA GLU A 105 -2.25 11.04 13.90
C GLU A 105 -3.16 12.05 14.60
N VAL A 106 -2.68 13.28 14.72
CA VAL A 106 -3.48 14.42 15.19
C VAL A 106 -4.26 14.95 14.01
N VAL A 107 -5.60 14.89 14.07
CA VAL A 107 -6.47 15.50 13.05
C VAL A 107 -6.71 16.96 13.41
N ASP A 108 -7.13 17.21 14.66
CA ASP A 108 -7.23 18.53 15.28
C ASP A 108 -7.19 18.38 16.82
N ASP A 109 -7.35 19.49 17.56
CA ASP A 109 -7.30 19.51 19.03
C ASP A 109 -8.32 18.58 19.71
N SER A 110 -9.37 18.17 18.99
CA SER A 110 -10.47 17.35 19.47
C SER A 110 -10.64 16.03 18.71
N HIS A 111 -9.79 15.73 17.73
CA HIS A 111 -9.89 14.51 16.91
C HIS A 111 -8.53 13.87 16.68
N PHE A 112 -8.48 12.55 16.88
CA PHE A 112 -7.29 11.74 16.65
C PHE A 112 -7.65 10.50 15.85
N SER A 113 -6.73 10.07 14.99
CA SER A 113 -6.81 8.80 14.28
C SER A 113 -5.65 7.91 14.71
N VAL A 114 -5.94 6.65 15.00
CA VAL A 114 -4.93 5.63 15.30
C VAL A 114 -4.93 4.63 14.15
N VAL A 115 -3.86 4.63 13.35
CA VAL A 115 -3.65 3.69 12.25
C VAL A 115 -2.92 2.47 12.80
N ASP A 116 -3.56 1.31 12.73
CA ASP A 116 -3.02 0.04 13.18
C ASP A 116 -2.69 -0.83 11.97
N LYS A 117 -1.39 -0.94 11.69
CA LYS A 117 -0.78 -1.71 10.60
C LYS A 117 -0.17 -3.02 11.12
N ARG A 118 -0.37 -3.40 12.40
CA ARG A 118 0.24 -4.61 13.00
C ARG A 118 -0.14 -5.91 12.28
N ALA A 119 -1.27 -5.92 11.58
CA ALA A 119 -1.73 -7.04 10.76
C ALA A 119 -1.24 -6.98 9.29
N GLY A 120 -0.31 -6.07 8.98
CA GLY A 120 0.23 -5.81 7.64
C GLY A 120 -0.61 -4.83 6.82
N ASN A 121 -0.04 -4.34 5.72
CA ASN A 121 -0.66 -3.32 4.86
C ASN A 121 -1.97 -3.79 4.19
N SER A 122 -2.17 -5.11 4.06
CA SER A 122 -3.42 -5.70 3.57
C SER A 122 -4.56 -5.71 4.58
N ASN A 123 -4.31 -5.37 5.85
CA ASN A 123 -5.27 -5.49 6.95
C ASN A 123 -5.25 -4.27 7.89
N ILE A 124 -5.02 -3.08 7.32
CA ILE A 124 -4.99 -1.84 8.09
C ILE A 124 -6.35 -1.55 8.71
N LYS A 125 -6.34 -1.22 10.00
CA LYS A 125 -7.49 -0.69 10.72
C LYS A 125 -7.21 0.72 11.20
N ILE A 126 -8.24 1.54 11.23
CA ILE A 126 -8.16 2.91 11.71
C ILE A 126 -9.21 3.10 12.80
N PHE A 127 -8.78 3.63 13.94
CA PHE A 127 -9.65 3.97 15.05
C PHE A 127 -9.72 5.49 15.18
N ASN A 128 -10.90 6.06 14.99
CA ASN A 128 -11.13 7.50 15.05
C ASN A 128 -11.75 7.85 16.40
N PHE A 129 -11.12 8.81 17.08
CA PHE A 129 -11.52 9.27 18.40
C PHE A 129 -11.85 10.75 18.35
N SER A 130 -12.88 11.15 19.08
CA SER A 130 -13.20 12.55 19.32
C SER A 130 -13.31 12.87 20.80
N ARG A 131 -13.04 14.13 21.15
CA ARG A 131 -13.20 14.65 22.51
C ARG A 131 -14.36 15.63 22.56
N GLN A 132 -15.30 15.35 23.46
CA GLN A 132 -16.24 16.35 23.96
C GLN A 132 -15.90 16.62 25.43
N ALA A 133 -16.64 16.00 26.37
CA ALA A 133 -16.23 15.97 27.77
C ALA A 133 -15.07 14.99 27.97
N CYS A 134 -15.18 13.78 27.43
CA CYS A 134 -14.15 12.75 27.41
C CYS A 134 -13.76 12.37 25.98
N TRP A 135 -12.57 11.79 25.81
CA TRP A 135 -12.21 11.06 24.61
C TRP A 135 -13.08 9.80 24.47
N MET A 136 -13.60 9.56 23.27
CA MET A 136 -14.42 8.40 22.94
C MET A 136 -14.06 7.89 21.54
N LEU A 137 -14.13 6.58 21.34
CA LEU A 137 -14.07 5.98 20.01
C LEU A 137 -15.39 6.26 19.28
N ASP A 138 -15.34 6.93 18.13
CA ASP A 138 -16.53 7.25 17.33
C ASP A 138 -16.51 6.68 15.90
N GLY A 139 -15.38 6.17 15.45
CA GLY A 139 -15.23 5.56 14.14
C GLY A 139 -14.25 4.40 14.12
N VAL A 140 -14.56 3.38 13.33
CA VAL A 140 -13.68 2.24 13.02
C VAL A 140 -13.68 2.03 11.52
N GLU A 141 -12.51 2.07 10.91
CA GLU A 141 -12.33 1.75 9.50
C GLU A 141 -11.56 0.45 9.36
N ASP A 142 -12.10 -0.47 8.58
CA ASP A 142 -11.47 -1.73 8.22
C ASP A 142 -11.20 -1.72 6.71
N TRP A 143 -9.94 -1.51 6.36
CA TRP A 143 -9.47 -1.45 4.97
C TRP A 143 -9.01 -2.82 4.46
N SER A 144 -9.34 -3.90 5.16
CA SER A 144 -9.08 -5.26 4.68
C SER A 144 -10.06 -5.69 3.59
N ILE A 145 -9.58 -6.58 2.72
CA ILE A 145 -10.40 -7.24 1.71
C ILE A 145 -10.65 -8.68 2.15
N SER A 146 -11.92 -8.99 2.47
CA SER A 146 -12.35 -10.32 2.87
C SER A 146 -12.32 -11.29 1.68
N GLU A 147 -11.80 -12.50 1.89
CA GLU A 147 -11.74 -13.52 0.84
C GLU A 147 -13.12 -13.91 0.29
N LYS A 148 -14.15 -13.80 1.12
CA LYS A 148 -15.55 -14.07 0.72
C LYS A 148 -16.08 -13.08 -0.33
N ASP A 149 -15.48 -11.89 -0.38
CA ASP A 149 -15.86 -10.81 -1.30
C ASP A 149 -15.03 -10.87 -2.61
N LEU A 150 -14.06 -11.78 -2.70
CA LEU A 150 -13.27 -12.04 -3.91
C LEU A 150 -13.99 -13.02 -4.84
N VAL A 151 -13.93 -12.75 -6.14
CA VAL A 151 -14.58 -13.58 -7.16
C VAL A 151 -13.52 -14.44 -7.83
N LEU A 152 -13.25 -15.61 -7.28
CA LEU A 152 -12.20 -16.52 -7.77
C LEU A 152 -12.57 -17.12 -9.14
N ALA A 153 -12.11 -16.50 -10.22
CA ALA A 153 -12.10 -17.11 -11.53
C ALA A 153 -10.87 -18.01 -11.66
N SER A 154 -11.06 -19.28 -12.03
CA SER A 154 -9.94 -20.20 -12.23
C SER A 154 -9.00 -19.69 -13.32
N THR A 155 -7.73 -19.50 -12.96
CA THR A 155 -6.63 -19.17 -13.87
C THR A 155 -5.71 -20.39 -13.96
N PRO A 156 -5.43 -20.94 -15.15
CA PRO A 156 -4.66 -22.19 -15.27
C PRO A 156 -3.25 -22.16 -14.66
N THR A 157 -2.68 -20.97 -14.46
CA THR A 157 -1.30 -20.74 -14.03
C THR A 157 -1.14 -20.42 -12.54
N MET A 158 -2.24 -20.23 -11.80
CA MET A 158 -2.21 -19.90 -10.37
C MET A 158 -3.01 -20.92 -9.56
N SER A 159 -2.49 -21.27 -8.39
CA SER A 159 -3.26 -21.90 -7.31
C SER A 159 -4.37 -20.98 -6.79
N THR A 160 -5.31 -21.53 -6.03
CA THR A 160 -6.37 -20.74 -5.37
C THR A 160 -5.79 -19.63 -4.49
N ALA A 161 -4.73 -19.92 -3.73
CA ALA A 161 -4.09 -18.95 -2.85
C ALA A 161 -3.44 -17.81 -3.64
N GLU A 162 -2.73 -18.13 -4.72
CA GLU A 162 -2.14 -17.12 -5.61
C GLU A 162 -3.19 -16.27 -6.31
N ASN A 163 -4.33 -16.86 -6.68
CA ASN A 163 -5.44 -16.12 -7.28
C ASN A 163 -6.07 -15.13 -6.27
N ILE A 164 -6.25 -15.53 -5.01
CA ILE A 164 -6.68 -14.64 -3.92
C ILE A 164 -5.71 -13.46 -3.80
N CYS A 165 -4.41 -13.74 -3.76
CA CYS A 165 -3.37 -12.72 -3.71
C CYS A 165 -3.45 -11.80 -4.94
N TYR A 166 -3.59 -12.34 -6.15
CA TYR A 166 -3.67 -11.53 -7.36
C TYR A 166 -4.85 -10.56 -7.33
N GLN A 167 -6.03 -11.00 -6.87
CA GLN A 167 -7.20 -10.12 -6.79
C GLN A 167 -7.05 -9.03 -5.73
N ARG A 168 -6.48 -9.37 -4.56
CA ARG A 168 -6.12 -8.37 -3.55
C ARG A 168 -5.14 -7.35 -4.11
N ALA A 169 -4.13 -7.81 -4.86
CA ALA A 169 -3.14 -6.93 -5.46
C ALA A 169 -3.75 -5.92 -6.43
N GLU A 170 -4.63 -6.37 -7.32
CA GLU A 170 -5.37 -5.51 -8.26
C GLU A 170 -6.29 -4.53 -7.52
N ALA A 171 -6.99 -4.99 -6.49
CA ALA A 171 -7.90 -4.15 -5.71
C ALA A 171 -7.18 -3.05 -4.94
N PHE A 172 -6.09 -3.38 -4.25
CA PHE A 172 -5.27 -2.37 -3.55
C PHE A 172 -4.57 -1.45 -4.55
N GLY A 173 -4.05 -1.97 -5.65
CA GLY A 173 -3.46 -1.14 -6.71
C GLY A 173 -4.46 -0.13 -7.29
N ALA A 174 -5.72 -0.55 -7.48
CA ALA A 174 -6.80 0.32 -7.92
C ALA A 174 -7.15 1.38 -6.86
N LEU A 175 -7.23 1.01 -5.58
CA LEU A 175 -7.47 1.96 -4.48
C LEU A 175 -6.34 2.99 -4.36
N GLY A 176 -5.08 2.55 -4.47
CA GLY A 176 -3.91 3.43 -4.47
C GLY A 176 -3.91 4.40 -5.65
N GLY A 177 -4.20 3.90 -6.86
CA GLY A 177 -4.21 4.68 -8.10
C GLY A 177 -5.33 5.73 -8.20
N LEU A 178 -6.28 5.75 -7.28
CA LEU A 178 -7.24 6.86 -7.17
C LEU A 178 -6.62 8.12 -6.55
N GLU A 179 -5.50 7.98 -5.82
CA GLU A 179 -4.75 9.09 -5.20
C GLU A 179 -5.61 10.01 -4.31
N GLN A 180 -6.72 9.50 -3.78
CA GLN A 180 -7.69 10.27 -2.99
C GLN A 180 -7.80 9.81 -1.54
N TYR A 181 -7.17 8.68 -1.20
CA TYR A 181 -7.22 8.11 0.14
C TYR A 181 -5.90 8.36 0.86
N ARG A 182 -5.97 8.58 2.17
CA ARG A 182 -4.76 8.79 2.99
C ARG A 182 -3.80 7.60 2.98
N LEU A 183 -4.33 6.38 2.75
CA LEU A 183 -3.57 5.13 2.70
C LEU A 183 -3.00 4.83 1.29
N THR A 184 -2.89 5.82 0.40
CA THR A 184 -2.45 5.58 -1.00
C THR A 184 -1.10 4.86 -1.07
N GLY A 185 -0.12 5.22 -0.22
CA GLY A 185 1.17 4.55 -0.17
C GLY A 185 1.05 3.10 0.29
N GLU A 186 0.35 2.88 1.40
CA GLU A 186 0.10 1.56 1.98
C GLU A 186 -0.68 0.64 1.03
N PHE A 187 -1.56 1.20 0.19
CA PHE A 187 -2.25 0.43 -0.84
C PHE A 187 -1.30 -0.05 -1.94
N PHE A 188 -0.31 0.74 -2.35
CA PHE A 188 0.71 0.26 -3.28
C PHE A 188 1.64 -0.77 -2.63
N GLU A 189 1.97 -0.61 -1.35
CA GLU A 189 2.72 -1.62 -0.59
C GLU A 189 1.95 -2.94 -0.48
N ALA A 190 0.68 -2.89 -0.08
CA ALA A 190 -0.20 -4.05 -0.04
C ALA A 190 -0.35 -4.69 -1.44
N SER A 191 -0.46 -3.88 -2.49
CA SER A 191 -0.52 -4.36 -3.87
C SER A 191 0.75 -5.13 -4.25
N LEU A 192 1.92 -4.59 -3.94
CA LEU A 192 3.21 -5.24 -4.19
C LEU A 192 3.36 -6.56 -3.43
N GLU A 193 3.09 -6.56 -2.13
CA GLU A 193 3.12 -7.77 -1.28
C GLU A 193 2.23 -8.87 -1.87
N ASN A 194 1.02 -8.52 -2.30
CA ASN A 194 0.07 -9.46 -2.86
C ASN A 194 0.47 -9.92 -4.28
N TYR A 195 1.06 -9.07 -5.13
CA TYR A 195 1.60 -9.55 -6.42
C TYR A 195 2.78 -10.49 -6.22
N VAL A 196 3.65 -10.25 -5.23
CA VAL A 196 4.73 -11.19 -4.88
C VAL A 196 4.18 -12.52 -4.39
N CYS A 197 3.11 -12.52 -3.57
CA CYS A 197 2.39 -13.73 -3.20
C CYS A 197 1.81 -14.46 -4.42
N ALA A 198 1.15 -13.72 -5.33
CA ALA A 198 0.56 -14.30 -6.55
C ALA A 198 1.61 -14.86 -7.53
N ALA A 199 2.84 -14.34 -7.47
CA ALA A 199 3.97 -14.79 -8.26
C ALA A 199 4.76 -15.94 -7.62
N ALA A 200 4.28 -16.56 -6.54
CA ALA A 200 5.03 -17.56 -5.78
C ALA A 200 5.48 -18.77 -6.64
N SER A 201 4.62 -19.26 -7.53
CA SER A 201 4.92 -20.33 -8.49
C SER A 201 5.50 -19.82 -9.82
N GLY A 202 5.83 -18.52 -9.91
CA GLY A 202 6.36 -17.90 -11.12
C GLY A 202 5.31 -17.57 -12.17
N ASP A 203 4.06 -17.26 -11.77
CA ASP A 203 3.04 -16.80 -12.72
C ASP A 203 3.57 -15.57 -13.51
N PRO A 204 3.58 -15.61 -14.85
CA PRO A 204 4.22 -14.56 -15.65
C PRO A 204 3.58 -13.17 -15.47
N LYS A 205 2.25 -13.11 -15.30
CA LYS A 205 1.52 -11.83 -15.18
C LYS A 205 1.72 -11.22 -13.80
N ALA A 206 1.54 -12.00 -12.74
CA ALA A 206 1.80 -11.56 -11.38
C ALA A 206 3.27 -11.12 -11.23
N SER A 207 4.21 -11.86 -11.83
CA SER A 207 5.62 -11.53 -11.77
C SER A 207 5.94 -10.20 -12.46
N LEU A 208 5.38 -9.97 -13.65
CA LEU A 208 5.54 -8.69 -14.36
C LEU A 208 4.98 -7.52 -13.53
N LYS A 209 3.80 -7.70 -12.94
CA LYS A 209 3.15 -6.68 -12.10
C LYS A 209 3.95 -6.36 -10.84
N ALA A 210 4.42 -7.39 -10.12
CA ALA A 210 5.27 -7.21 -8.94
C ALA A 210 6.56 -6.44 -9.27
N ALA A 211 7.30 -6.89 -10.29
CA ALA A 211 8.56 -6.25 -10.67
C ALA A 211 8.36 -4.81 -11.18
N SER A 212 7.32 -4.58 -11.98
CA SER A 212 7.02 -3.24 -12.50
C SER A 212 6.58 -2.28 -11.39
N LEU A 213 5.72 -2.72 -10.46
CA LEU A 213 5.30 -1.89 -9.34
C LEU A 213 6.48 -1.58 -8.42
N SER A 214 7.34 -2.55 -8.15
CA SER A 214 8.60 -2.36 -7.43
C SER A 214 9.52 -1.32 -8.07
N LEU A 215 9.52 -1.16 -9.40
CA LEU A 215 10.36 -0.18 -10.10
C LEU A 215 9.61 1.12 -10.46
N SER A 216 8.39 1.31 -9.97
CA SER A 216 7.57 2.50 -10.28
C SER A 216 7.86 3.70 -9.40
N GLY A 217 8.45 3.48 -8.21
CA GLY A 217 8.56 4.48 -7.15
C GLY A 217 7.29 4.66 -6.31
N MET A 218 6.18 3.97 -6.63
CA MET A 218 4.92 4.01 -5.89
C MET A 218 4.92 3.06 -4.67
N ALA A 219 5.75 2.03 -4.70
CA ALA A 219 5.97 1.07 -3.62
C ALA A 219 7.48 0.90 -3.38
N PRO A 220 7.91 0.39 -2.20
CA PRO A 220 9.30 0.07 -1.93
C PRO A 220 9.88 -0.85 -2.99
N GLN A 221 11.12 -0.58 -3.40
CA GLN A 221 11.82 -1.44 -4.33
C GLN A 221 12.17 -2.77 -3.66
N LEU A 222 11.90 -3.87 -4.36
CA LEU A 222 12.35 -5.20 -4.00
C LEU A 222 13.86 -5.35 -4.27
N GLU A 223 14.49 -6.28 -3.56
CA GLU A 223 15.87 -6.70 -3.79
C GLU A 223 16.13 -7.04 -5.27
N THR A 224 17.27 -6.59 -5.81
CA THR A 224 17.62 -6.73 -7.23
C THR A 224 17.48 -8.16 -7.75
N GLN A 225 17.89 -9.16 -6.96
CA GLN A 225 17.79 -10.57 -7.33
C GLN A 225 16.33 -11.04 -7.44
N LYS A 226 15.44 -10.49 -6.61
CA LYS A 226 14.01 -10.81 -6.64
C LYS A 226 13.36 -10.17 -7.87
N VAL A 227 13.70 -8.93 -8.19
CA VAL A 227 13.24 -8.25 -9.42
C VAL A 227 13.67 -9.01 -10.67
N GLU A 228 14.93 -9.45 -10.74
CA GLU A 228 15.42 -10.26 -11.87
C GLU A 228 14.63 -11.58 -12.00
N ALA A 229 14.41 -12.29 -10.89
CA ALA A 229 13.68 -13.54 -10.89
C ALA A 229 12.23 -13.36 -11.38
N LEU A 230 11.57 -12.28 -10.97
CA LEU A 230 10.22 -11.93 -11.42
C LEU A 230 10.20 -11.59 -12.92
N PHE A 231 11.14 -10.80 -13.41
CA PHE A 231 11.22 -10.52 -14.86
C PHE A 231 11.55 -11.77 -15.68
N LYS A 232 12.42 -12.67 -15.19
CA LYS A 232 12.65 -13.98 -15.83
C LYS A 232 11.38 -14.83 -15.89
N ALA A 233 10.60 -14.86 -14.83
CA ALA A 233 9.30 -15.56 -14.81
C ALA A 233 8.32 -14.93 -15.82
N ALA A 234 8.23 -13.59 -15.87
CA ALA A 234 7.42 -12.87 -16.86
C ALA A 234 7.85 -13.16 -18.31
N ALA A 235 9.16 -13.15 -18.57
CA ALA A 235 9.74 -13.37 -19.89
C ALA A 235 9.46 -14.77 -20.47
N THR A 236 9.01 -15.73 -19.65
CA THR A 236 8.66 -17.08 -20.13
C THR A 236 7.61 -17.05 -21.23
N THR A 237 6.61 -16.17 -21.10
CA THR A 237 5.44 -16.13 -22.00
C THR A 237 5.00 -14.72 -22.40
N LEU A 238 5.48 -13.68 -21.71
CA LEU A 238 5.07 -12.29 -21.97
C LEU A 238 6.16 -11.54 -22.72
N ALA A 239 5.79 -10.96 -23.87
CA ALA A 239 6.68 -10.09 -24.64
C ALA A 239 7.14 -8.88 -23.82
N ASP A 240 6.23 -8.28 -23.05
CA ASP A 240 6.55 -7.19 -22.12
C ASP A 240 7.48 -7.64 -20.99
N GLY A 241 7.34 -8.89 -20.52
CA GLY A 241 8.26 -9.47 -19.55
C GLY A 241 9.69 -9.59 -20.10
N SER A 242 9.84 -10.01 -21.36
CA SER A 242 11.14 -10.07 -22.02
C SER A 242 11.72 -8.67 -22.30
N ALA A 243 10.89 -7.71 -22.70
CA ALA A 243 11.32 -6.32 -22.89
C ALA A 243 11.74 -5.65 -21.56
N ALA A 244 11.01 -5.93 -20.49
CA ALA A 244 11.34 -5.45 -19.15
C ALA A 244 12.64 -6.10 -18.62
N LEU A 245 12.82 -7.40 -18.84
CA LEU A 245 14.09 -8.09 -18.51
C LEU A 245 15.28 -7.54 -19.31
N SER A 246 15.07 -7.21 -20.58
CA SER A 246 16.08 -6.54 -21.43
C SER A 246 16.49 -5.17 -20.85
N THR A 247 15.53 -4.40 -20.35
CA THR A 247 15.78 -3.11 -19.68
C THR A 247 16.50 -3.30 -18.35
N PHE A 248 16.07 -4.29 -17.56
CA PHE A 248 16.71 -4.67 -16.30
C PHE A 248 18.17 -5.09 -16.51
N TYR A 249 18.49 -5.81 -17.59
CA TYR A 249 19.89 -6.15 -17.90
C TYR A 249 20.77 -4.95 -18.22
N CYS A 250 20.21 -3.82 -18.64
CA CYS A 250 20.99 -2.62 -18.87
C CYS A 250 21.17 -1.77 -17.63
N TYR A 251 20.17 -1.71 -16.75
CA TYR A 251 20.09 -0.68 -15.71
C TYR A 251 19.79 -1.23 -14.31
N GLY A 252 19.60 -2.54 -14.16
CA GLY A 252 19.21 -3.18 -12.90
C GLY A 252 17.92 -2.58 -12.33
N ASN A 253 17.96 -2.24 -11.03
CA ASN A 253 16.86 -1.57 -10.32
C ASN A 253 16.87 -0.02 -10.52
N ASN A 254 17.77 0.53 -11.33
CA ASN A 254 17.84 1.97 -11.52
C ASN A 254 16.61 2.47 -12.30
N THR A 255 15.77 3.26 -11.64
CA THR A 255 14.55 3.84 -12.20
C THR A 255 14.81 5.11 -13.01
N THR A 256 16.04 5.64 -12.97
CA THR A 256 16.53 6.74 -13.80
C THR A 256 17.68 6.22 -14.67
N PRO A 257 17.37 5.57 -15.81
CA PRO A 257 18.37 4.89 -16.63
C PRO A 257 19.37 5.89 -17.21
N GLU A 258 20.60 5.83 -16.71
CA GLU A 258 21.74 6.64 -17.14
C GLU A 258 22.91 5.74 -17.51
N GLY A 259 23.67 6.14 -18.53
CA GLY A 259 24.88 5.43 -18.95
C GLY A 259 24.66 4.30 -19.97
N PRO A 260 25.75 3.57 -20.31
CA PRO A 260 25.71 2.42 -21.22
C PRO A 260 25.04 1.21 -20.56
N CYS A 261 24.54 0.29 -21.39
CA CYS A 261 23.97 -0.96 -20.92
C CYS A 261 25.03 -1.84 -20.22
N GLU A 262 24.75 -2.30 -19.00
CA GLU A 262 25.68 -3.16 -18.24
C GLU A 262 25.83 -4.57 -18.86
N HIS A 263 24.73 -5.17 -19.33
CA HIS A 263 24.72 -6.51 -19.91
C HIS A 263 24.12 -6.52 -21.34
N PRO A 264 24.84 -5.95 -22.33
CA PRO A 264 24.31 -5.73 -23.68
C PRO A 264 23.89 -7.02 -24.41
N GLU A 265 24.66 -8.11 -24.28
CA GLU A 265 24.35 -9.39 -24.93
C GLU A 265 23.06 -10.03 -24.37
N GLN A 266 22.89 -9.99 -23.04
CA GLN A 266 21.68 -10.49 -22.39
C GLN A 266 20.47 -9.62 -22.74
N SER A 267 20.68 -8.30 -22.79
CA SER A 267 19.65 -7.35 -23.19
C SER A 267 19.19 -7.56 -24.63
N GLU A 268 20.11 -7.74 -25.60
CA GLU A 268 19.76 -8.02 -27.00
C GLU A 268 18.98 -9.34 -27.11
N LYS A 269 19.43 -10.40 -26.42
CA LYS A 269 18.78 -11.70 -26.45
C LYS A 269 17.31 -11.62 -26.01
N GLU A 270 17.03 -10.96 -24.90
CA GLU A 270 15.65 -10.82 -24.41
C GLU A 270 14.82 -9.88 -25.29
N LEU A 271 15.46 -8.90 -25.94
CA LEU A 271 14.79 -8.03 -26.90
C LEU A 271 14.39 -8.77 -28.19
N ILE A 272 15.27 -9.64 -28.70
CA ILE A 272 14.96 -10.59 -29.79
C ILE A 272 13.81 -11.50 -29.38
N ARG A 273 13.81 -11.99 -28.14
CA ARG A 273 12.73 -12.83 -27.61
C ARG A 273 11.40 -12.07 -27.57
N ALA A 274 11.40 -10.83 -27.07
CA ALA A 274 10.21 -9.96 -27.06
C ALA A 274 9.68 -9.72 -28.47
N ALA A 275 10.56 -9.41 -29.43
CA ALA A 275 10.20 -9.21 -30.83
C ALA A 275 9.66 -10.49 -31.50
N SER A 276 10.22 -11.65 -31.17
CA SER A 276 9.75 -12.97 -31.62
C SER A 276 8.35 -13.32 -31.08
N MET A 277 8.00 -12.81 -29.90
CA MET A 277 6.64 -12.88 -29.35
C MET A 277 5.71 -11.79 -29.89
N GLY A 278 6.18 -10.99 -30.85
CA GLY A 278 5.37 -9.99 -31.55
C GLY A 278 5.40 -8.58 -30.95
N SER A 279 6.28 -8.29 -29.97
CA SER A 279 6.43 -6.92 -29.46
C SER A 279 6.98 -5.99 -30.53
N VAL A 280 6.11 -5.11 -31.03
CA VAL A 280 6.45 -4.12 -32.05
C VAL A 280 7.46 -3.10 -31.50
N GLY A 281 7.29 -2.68 -30.23
CA GLY A 281 8.25 -1.80 -29.56
C GLY A 281 9.65 -2.42 -29.44
N ALA A 282 9.75 -3.73 -29.20
CA ALA A 282 11.03 -4.43 -29.19
C ALA A 282 11.69 -4.47 -30.57
N MET A 283 10.92 -4.64 -31.65
CA MET A 283 11.43 -4.55 -33.03
C MET A 283 12.01 -3.16 -33.32
N ASN A 284 11.29 -2.10 -32.92
CA ASN A 284 11.79 -0.72 -33.07
C ASN A 284 13.05 -0.49 -32.22
N TYR A 285 13.10 -0.98 -30.98
CA TYR A 285 14.26 -0.82 -30.11
C TYR A 285 15.48 -1.64 -30.60
N LEU A 286 15.30 -2.81 -31.22
CA LEU A 286 16.38 -3.53 -31.92
C LEU A 286 16.93 -2.67 -33.07
N GLY A 287 16.04 -2.05 -33.85
CA GLY A 287 16.45 -1.13 -34.92
C GLY A 287 17.32 0.00 -34.41
N TYR A 288 16.90 0.62 -33.30
CA TYR A 288 17.66 1.68 -32.62
C TYR A 288 19.00 1.19 -32.07
N SER A 289 19.03 -0.02 -31.48
CA SER A 289 20.26 -0.62 -31.00
C SER A 289 21.28 -0.85 -32.12
N PHE A 290 20.85 -1.34 -33.29
CA PHE A 290 21.73 -1.48 -34.45
C PHE A 290 22.14 -0.14 -35.06
N GLU A 291 21.29 0.88 -35.01
CA GLU A 291 21.61 2.19 -35.55
C GLU A 291 22.71 2.91 -34.74
N GLU A 292 22.56 2.91 -33.42
CA GLU A 292 23.43 3.64 -32.50
C GLU A 292 24.58 2.79 -31.97
N GLY A 293 24.47 1.47 -32.09
CA GLY A 293 25.40 0.52 -31.53
C GLY A 293 25.31 0.41 -30.00
N ARG A 294 24.09 0.50 -29.43
CA ARG A 294 23.88 0.55 -27.97
C ARG A 294 24.04 -0.79 -27.27
N LEU A 295 23.52 -1.87 -27.85
CA LEU A 295 23.66 -3.23 -27.30
C LEU A 295 24.64 -4.08 -28.14
N VAL A 296 24.93 -3.65 -29.36
CA VAL A 296 25.68 -4.42 -30.35
C VAL A 296 26.48 -3.49 -31.23
N THR A 297 27.33 -4.05 -32.09
CA THR A 297 28.01 -3.23 -33.11
C THR A 297 26.98 -2.63 -34.07
N LYS A 298 27.21 -1.37 -34.46
CA LYS A 298 26.37 -0.64 -35.40
C LYS A 298 26.19 -1.40 -36.73
N ASP A 299 24.95 -1.58 -37.15
CA ASP A 299 24.56 -2.23 -38.42
C ASP A 299 23.33 -1.53 -39.02
N MET A 300 23.58 -0.58 -39.92
CA MET A 300 22.52 0.18 -40.57
C MET A 300 21.56 -0.67 -41.41
N SER A 301 22.03 -1.80 -41.96
CA SER A 301 21.16 -2.66 -42.78
C SER A 301 20.16 -3.41 -41.91
N ARG A 302 20.61 -3.93 -40.75
CA ARG A 302 19.73 -4.54 -39.75
C ARG A 302 18.81 -3.51 -39.10
N ALA A 303 19.30 -2.29 -38.82
CA ALA A 303 18.48 -1.19 -38.31
C ALA A 303 17.27 -0.90 -39.23
N LEU A 304 17.53 -0.70 -40.53
CA LEU A 304 16.48 -0.48 -41.51
C LEU A 304 15.53 -1.67 -41.65
N ALA A 305 16.02 -2.91 -41.58
CA ALA A 305 15.19 -4.10 -41.62
C ALA A 305 14.23 -4.16 -40.41
N CYS A 306 14.73 -3.88 -39.22
CA CYS A 306 13.93 -3.81 -38.00
C CYS A 306 12.88 -2.70 -38.04
N TYR A 307 13.26 -1.50 -38.43
CA TYR A 307 12.31 -0.40 -38.53
C TYR A 307 11.24 -0.64 -39.59
N ARG A 308 11.58 -1.25 -40.74
CA ARG A 308 10.59 -1.66 -41.75
C ARG A 308 9.61 -2.68 -41.19
N LEU A 309 10.10 -3.66 -40.43
CA LEU A 309 9.26 -4.68 -39.80
C LEU A 309 8.29 -4.07 -38.78
N ALA A 310 8.78 -3.18 -37.90
CA ALA A 310 7.97 -2.48 -36.91
C ALA A 310 6.95 -1.53 -37.57
N ALA A 311 7.38 -0.73 -38.55
CA ALA A 311 6.50 0.16 -39.30
C ALA A 311 5.40 -0.60 -40.05
N GLY A 312 5.72 -1.76 -40.65
CA GLY A 312 4.74 -2.64 -41.28
C GLY A 312 3.69 -3.21 -40.32
N LYS A 313 3.95 -3.14 -39.01
CA LYS A 313 3.02 -3.52 -37.93
C LYS A 313 2.37 -2.31 -37.23
N GLY A 314 2.54 -1.10 -37.78
CA GLY A 314 1.90 0.12 -37.29
C GLY A 314 2.70 0.91 -36.25
N ASP A 315 4.02 0.71 -36.14
CA ASP A 315 4.86 1.53 -35.27
C ASP A 315 5.19 2.89 -35.90
N ASP A 316 4.51 3.94 -35.43
CA ASP A 316 4.73 5.31 -35.93
C ASP A 316 6.13 5.84 -35.62
N THR A 317 6.76 5.39 -34.52
CA THR A 317 8.13 5.76 -34.17
C THR A 317 9.11 5.18 -35.19
N ALA A 318 8.92 3.93 -35.59
CA ALA A 318 9.72 3.26 -36.61
C ALA A 318 9.52 3.92 -37.99
N VAL A 319 8.31 4.34 -38.34
CA VAL A 319 8.06 5.13 -39.56
C VAL A 319 8.88 6.44 -39.54
N GLY A 320 8.88 7.15 -38.42
CA GLY A 320 9.70 8.34 -38.22
C GLY A 320 11.21 8.06 -38.37
N ASN A 321 11.70 6.99 -37.76
CA ASN A 321 13.09 6.55 -37.87
C ASN A 321 13.48 6.19 -39.31
N LEU A 322 12.62 5.49 -40.05
CA LEU A 322 12.86 5.20 -41.47
C LEU A 322 12.94 6.47 -42.30
N LYS A 323 12.04 7.42 -42.09
CA LYS A 323 12.05 8.69 -42.82
C LYS A 323 13.35 9.46 -42.56
N ARG A 324 13.78 9.52 -41.29
CA ARG A 324 15.04 10.15 -40.89
C ARG A 324 16.25 9.46 -41.54
N LEU A 325 16.31 8.13 -41.51
CA LEU A 325 17.43 7.37 -42.06
C LEU A 325 17.48 7.38 -43.58
N ASN A 326 16.34 7.27 -44.28
CA ASN A 326 16.30 7.32 -45.75
C ASN A 326 16.72 8.70 -46.29
N ALA A 327 16.46 9.79 -45.53
CA ALA A 327 16.92 11.12 -45.90
C ALA A 327 18.44 11.32 -45.71
N GLN A 328 19.05 10.57 -44.79
CA GLN A 328 20.48 10.67 -44.44
C GLN A 328 21.36 9.65 -45.18
N ASN A 329 20.82 8.49 -45.52
CA ASN A 329 21.57 7.32 -46.00
C ASN A 329 20.94 6.74 -47.27
N ALA A 330 20.92 7.53 -48.34
CA ALA A 330 20.34 7.15 -49.64
C ALA A 330 20.99 5.90 -50.30
N ASP A 331 22.11 5.41 -49.77
CA ASP A 331 22.93 4.34 -50.37
C ASP A 331 22.95 3.01 -49.58
N VAL A 332 22.19 2.89 -48.49
CA VAL A 332 22.14 1.63 -47.71
C VAL A 332 21.09 0.69 -48.31
N THR A 333 21.50 -0.01 -49.36
CA THR A 333 20.63 -0.89 -50.18
C THR A 333 20.93 -2.38 -50.03
N LYS A 334 21.58 -2.80 -48.93
CA LYS A 334 21.82 -4.23 -48.69
C LYS A 334 20.61 -4.87 -48.03
N ALA A 335 20.12 -5.98 -48.60
CA ALA A 335 19.12 -6.82 -47.97
C ALA A 335 19.66 -7.36 -46.63
N SER A 336 18.85 -7.30 -45.58
CA SER A 336 19.19 -7.78 -44.24
C SER A 336 17.92 -8.22 -43.51
N TYR A 337 18.08 -8.77 -42.31
CA TYR A 337 17.00 -9.23 -41.42
C TYR A 337 17.09 -8.50 -40.07
N CYS A 338 15.99 -8.50 -39.31
CA CYS A 338 15.98 -7.86 -38.00
C CYS A 338 16.56 -8.79 -36.92
N TYR A 339 15.94 -9.96 -36.75
CA TYR A 339 16.30 -11.03 -35.82
C TYR A 339 15.85 -12.38 -36.37
#